data_AF-A0A6G3X5I6-F1
#
_entry.id   AF-A0A6G3X5I6-F1
#
_cell.length_a   1.000
_cell.length_b   1.000
_cell.length_c   1.000
_cell.angle_alpha   90.00
_cell.angle_beta   90.00
_cell.angle_gamma   90.00
#
_symmetry.space_group_name_H-M   'P 1'
#
loop_
_entity.id
_entity.type
_entity.pdbx_description
1 polymer ?
#
loop_
_entity_poly.entity_id
_entity_poly.type
_entity_poly.pdbx_seq_one_letter_code
_entity_poly.pdbx_strand_id
1 'polypeptide(L)' 'HLTLAELSGSRTLAAQYASVRATLNELLDCIPLLVRNLEHSQQQHTAVVEAVLDRDADAAREMMREHCGGTAALLRGFLA' A
#
# COMPACT_ATOMS: atom_id res chain seq x y z
N HIS A 1 5.10 2.22 -2.66
CA HIS A 1 5.32 0.97 -1.90
C HIS A 1 6.79 0.56 -1.86
N LEU A 2 7.29 -0.34 -2.71
CA LEU A 2 8.69 -0.80 -2.62
C LEU A 2 9.71 0.34 -2.74
N THR A 3 9.51 1.27 -3.68
CA THR A 3 10.35 2.48 -3.80
C THR A 3 10.41 3.27 -2.49
N LEU A 4 9.30 3.40 -1.76
CA LEU A 4 9.29 4.09 -0.46
C LEU A 4 10.08 3.32 0.61
N ALA A 5 10.00 1.99 0.60
CA ALA A 5 10.79 1.14 1.48
C ALA A 5 12.29 1.22 1.16
N GLU A 6 12.66 1.29 -0.12
CA GLU A 6 14.06 1.47 -0.56
C GLU A 6 14.63 2.83 -0.16
N LEU A 7 13.82 3.90 -0.26
CA LEU A 7 14.20 5.25 0.17
C LEU A 7 14.51 5.36 1.67
N SER A 8 14.10 4.38 2.48
CA SER A 8 14.50 4.31 3.89
C SER A 8 15.99 3.97 4.07
N GLY A 9 16.70 3.56 3.01
CA GLY A 9 18.09 3.12 3.05
C GLY A 9 18.33 1.74 3.69
N SER A 10 17.27 1.04 4.12
CA SER A 10 17.38 -0.26 4.78
C SER A 10 17.12 -1.41 3.81
N ARG A 11 18.19 -2.11 3.40
CA ARG A 11 18.09 -3.30 2.54
C ARG A 11 17.22 -4.39 3.16
N THR A 12 17.34 -4.59 4.48
CA THR A 12 16.53 -5.57 5.20
C THR A 12 15.05 -5.21 5.15
N LEU A 13 14.70 -3.93 5.33
CA LEU A 13 13.31 -3.48 5.24
C LEU A 13 12.74 -3.69 3.83
N ALA A 14 13.47 -3.28 2.79
CA ALA A 14 13.03 -3.44 1.41
C ALA A 14 12.81 -4.92 1.04
N ALA A 15 13.72 -5.81 1.45
CA ALA A 15 13.59 -7.25 1.21
C ALA A 15 12.39 -7.87 1.93
N GLN A 16 12.19 -7.54 3.22
CA GLN A 16 11.03 -8.01 3.98
C GLN A 16 9.72 -7.47 3.38
N TYR A 17 9.69 -6.20 2.97
CA TYR A 17 8.52 -5.61 2.32
C TYR A 17 8.20 -6.30 0.98
N ALA A 18 9.21 -6.60 0.17
CA ALA A 18 9.02 -7.33 -1.09
C ALA A 18 8.38 -8.71 -0.86
N SER A 19 8.83 -9.44 0.17
CA SER A 19 8.23 -10.72 0.57
C SER A 19 6.76 -10.58 0.98
N VAL A 20 6.45 -9.63 1.87
CA VAL A 20 5.06 -9.34 2.30
C VAL A 20 4.18 -8.96 1.11
N ARG A 21 4.70 -8.15 0.17
CA ARG A 21 3.95 -7.74 -1.01
C ARG A 21 3.68 -8.90 -1.97
N ALA A 22 4.59 -9.87 -2.08
CA ALA A 22 4.34 -11.07 -2.88
C ALA A 22 3.15 -11.87 -2.33
N THR A 23 3.15 -12.16 -1.02
CA THR A 23 2.02 -12.83 -0.35
C THR A 23 0.72 -12.02 -0.46
N LEU A 24 0.79 -10.69 -0.32
CA LEU A 24 -0.39 -9.83 -0.48
C LEU A 24 -0.99 -9.93 -1.88
N ASN A 25 -0.14 -9.97 -2.92
CA ASN A 25 -0.62 -10.11 -4.30
C ASN A 25 -1.31 -11.46 -4.52
N GLU A 26 -0.76 -12.56 -3.98
CA GLU A 26 -1.41 -13.88 -4.04
C GLU A 26 -2.82 -13.86 -3.44
N LEU A 27 -3.00 -13.13 -2.33
CA LEU A 27 -4.33 -12.96 -1.71
C LEU A 27 -5.26 -12.09 -2.56
N LEU A 28 -4.75 -11.04 -3.19
CA LEU A 28 -5.52 -10.16 -4.08
C LEU A 28 -5.94 -10.87 -5.37
N ASP A 29 -5.14 -11.80 -5.87
CA ASP A 29 -5.48 -12.62 -7.04
C ASP A 29 -6.67 -13.56 -6.77
N CYS A 30 -7.01 -13.80 -5.50
CA CYS A 30 -8.16 -14.63 -5.10
C CYS A 30 -9.50 -13.87 -5.09
N ILE A 31 -9.52 -12.55 -5.27
CA ILE A 31 -10.74 -11.72 -5.16
C ILE A 31 -11.12 -11.09 -6.51
N PRO A 32 -12.40 -10.74 -6.74
CA PRO A 32 -12.80 -10.04 -7.95
C PRO A 32 -12.13 -8.67 -8.07
N LEU A 33 -11.76 -8.29 -9.29
CA LEU A 33 -11.27 -6.96 -9.58
C LEU A 33 -12.38 -5.92 -9.40
N LEU A 34 -12.19 -5.00 -8.47
CA LEU A 34 -13.14 -3.92 -8.17
C LEU A 34 -12.60 -2.59 -8.70
N VAL A 35 -13.07 -2.14 -9.86
CA VAL A 35 -12.58 -0.94 -10.55
C VAL A 35 -12.59 0.30 -9.63
N ARG A 36 -13.69 0.52 -8.90
CA ARG A 36 -13.81 1.61 -7.92
C ARG A 36 -12.73 1.56 -6.83
N ASN A 37 -12.37 0.36 -6.37
CA ASN A 37 -11.33 0.19 -5.37
C ASN A 37 -9.95 0.50 -5.94
N LEU A 38 -9.68 0.12 -7.19
CA LEU A 38 -8.46 0.47 -7.89
C LEU A 38 -8.34 1.98 -8.07
N GLU A 39 -9.39 2.66 -8.55
CA GLU A 39 -9.39 4.13 -8.70
C GLU A 39 -9.07 4.83 -7.38
N HIS A 40 -9.69 4.40 -6.28
CA HIS A 40 -9.43 4.96 -4.96
C HIS A 40 -8.00 4.67 -4.48
N SER A 41 -7.52 3.44 -4.66
CA SER A 41 -6.15 3.04 -4.33
C SER A 41 -5.11 3.90 -5.10
N GLN A 42 -5.36 4.15 -6.39
CA GLN A 42 -4.50 5.03 -7.20
C GLN A 42 -4.49 6.47 -6.68
N GLN A 43 -5.64 7.02 -6.27
CA GLN A 43 -5.71 8.35 -5.64
C GLN A 43 -4.91 8.40 -4.34
N GLN A 44 -5.04 7.37 -3.49
CA GLN A 44 -4.26 7.26 -2.25
C GLN A 44 -2.76 7.15 -2.52
N HIS A 45 -2.34 6.43 -3.57
CA HIS A 45 -0.93 6.36 -3.96
C HIS A 45 -0.38 7.72 -4.38
N THR A 46 -1.13 8.49 -5.17
CA THR A 46 -0.76 9.86 -5.54
C THR A 46 -0.59 10.72 -4.29
N ALA A 47 -1.58 10.73 -3.38
CA ALA A 47 -1.53 11.52 -2.16
C ALA A 47 -0.33 11.17 -1.26
N VAL A 48 0.00 9.88 -1.13
CA VAL A 48 1.20 9.45 -0.38
C VAL A 48 2.46 10.00 -1.03
N VAL A 49 2.59 9.92 -2.36
CA VAL A 49 3.78 10.39 -3.06
C VAL A 49 3.92 11.91 -2.95
N GLU A 50 2.82 12.65 -3.11
CA GLU A 50 2.79 14.11 -2.92
C GLU A 50 3.25 14.50 -1.52
N ALA A 51 2.69 13.90 -0.47
CA ALA A 51 3.12 14.17 0.90
C ALA A 51 4.60 13.87 1.14
N VAL A 52 5.14 12.79 0.54
CA VAL A 52 6.57 12.47 0.62
C VAL A 52 7.43 13.53 -0.08
N LEU A 53 7.02 14.01 -1.25
CA LEU A 53 7.73 15.05 -2.01
C LEU A 53 7.70 16.40 -1.26
N ASP A 54 6.58 16.73 -0.63
CA ASP A 54 6.40 17.92 0.21
C ASP A 54 7.09 17.81 1.58
N ARG A 55 7.66 16.64 1.89
CA ARG A 55 8.28 16.30 3.18
C ARG A 55 7.32 16.39 4.37
N ASP A 56 6.02 16.19 4.12
CA ASP A 56 5.03 16.02 5.16
C ASP A 56 4.97 14.55 5.61
N ALA A 57 5.78 14.24 6.62
CA ALA A 57 5.89 12.89 7.15
C ALA A 57 4.61 12.40 7.84
N ASP A 58 3.80 13.30 8.39
CA ASP A 58 2.58 12.93 9.11
C ASP A 58 1.46 12.63 8.13
N ALA A 59 1.28 13.45 7.10
CA ALA A 59 0.35 13.17 6.01
C ALA A 59 0.72 11.87 5.26
N ALA A 60 2.00 11.69 4.92
CA ALA A 60 2.45 10.47 4.25
C ALA A 60 2.17 9.21 5.09
N ARG A 61 2.36 9.31 6.41
CA ARG A 61 2.08 8.21 7.35
C ARG A 61 0.58 7.93 7.42
N GLU A 62 -0.26 8.94 7.56
CA GLU A 62 -1.70 8.77 7.69
C GLU A 62 -2.29 8.15 6.43
N MET A 63 -1.99 8.72 5.26
CA MET A 63 -2.47 8.21 3.97
C MET A 63 -2.03 6.76 3.72
N MET A 64 -0.80 6.40 4.07
CA MET A 64 -0.32 5.02 3.96
C MET A 64 -1.07 4.06 4.90
N ARG A 65 -1.42 4.50 6.12
CA ARG A 65 -2.19 3.69 7.08
C ARG A 65 -3.61 3.46 6.59
N GLU A 66 -4.28 4.51 6.11
CA GLU A 66 -5.62 4.41 5.53
C GLU A 66 -5.63 3.45 4.33
N HIS A 67 -4.67 3.61 3.42
CA HIS A 67 -4.51 2.74 2.26
C HIS A 67 -4.32 1.26 2.64
N CYS A 68 -3.42 0.97 3.59
CA CYS A 68 -3.23 -0.38 4.11
C CYS A 68 -4.49 -0.92 4.80
N GLY A 69 -5.16 -0.08 5.59
CA GLY A 69 -6.40 -0.43 6.30
C GLY A 69 -7.52 -0.81 5.34
N GLY A 70 -7.70 -0.03 4.26
CA GLY A 70 -8.68 -0.30 3.21
C GLY A 70 -8.41 -1.62 2.48
N THR A 71 -7.15 -1.89 2.12
CA THR A 71 -6.75 -3.17 1.50
C THR A 71 -7.03 -4.36 2.44
N ALA A 72 -6.71 -4.22 3.73
CA ALA A 72 -6.96 -5.27 4.71
C ALA A 72 -8.46 -5.51 4.95
N ALA A 73 -9.27 -4.45 4.96
CA ALA A 73 -10.73 -4.56 5.06
C ALA A 73 -11.34 -5.25 3.84
N LEU A 74 -10.84 -4.92 2.64
CA LEU A 74 -11.24 -5.58 1.39
C LEU A 74 -10.97 -7.09 1.44
N LEU A 75 -9.73 -7.48 1.76
CA LEU A 75 -9.35 -8.90 1.82
C LEU A 75 -10.19 -9.66 2.86
N ARG A 76 -10.40 -9.10 4.05
CA ARG A 76 -11.29 -9.71 5.06
C ARG A 76 -12.73 -9.80 4.58
N GLY A 77 -13.21 -8.87 3.76
CA GLY A 77 -14.57 -8.90 3.23
C GLY A 77 -14.81 -10.02 2.21
N PHE A 78 -13.76 -10.49 1.51
CA PHE A 78 -13.88 -11.50 0.46
C PHE A 78 -13.34 -12.89 0.84
N LEU A 79 -12.37 -12.96 1.76
CA LEU A 79 -11.68 -14.21 2.12
C LEU A 79 -12.06 -14.77 3.50
N ALA A 80 -12.94 -14.08 4.25
CA ALA A 80 -13.43 -14.54 5.55
C ALA A 80 -14.57 -15.56 5.44
#